data_AF-A0A6P1XY29-F1
#
_entry.id   AF-A0A6P1XY29-F1
#
_cell.length_a   1.000
_cell.length_b   1.000
_cell.length_c   1.000
_cell.angle_alpha   90.00
_cell.angle_beta   90.00
_cell.angle_gamma   90.00
#
_symmetry.space_group_name_H-M   'P 1'
#
loop_
_entity.id
_entity.type
_entity.pdbx_description
1 polymer ?
#
loop_
_entity_poly.entity_id
_entity_poly.type
_entity_poly.pdbx_seq_one_letter_code
_entity_poly.pdbx_strand_id
1 'polypeptide(L)'
;MDTVATIPVDKNKIKQAVQMNIPISINTYTLPKETETYIVDVAKAFLGAIHQDAIQDYIVYCLNELTTNAKKANTKRVYFKEKGFDIYDQKSYDEGMLNFKQESLDNIEYYLQQQKKAGLYIKVIMQVKQGHIIFEVRNNVQMVATEFKRIFDRMVVARDYENMDQAFMQAIDDTEGAGLGLIIMLLMLKKIGLQEDAFELIAEKDLTINRITIPIDFEANRHLVELTKTIVNYIEEIPQFPEKIMQIQHLINDPNATMGTIASFISDDIALTTDLLKLVNSVAFGLTKECMSITEAVKMAGLRGIQHLLYSVGTLQVLKVTGNEQKRLWNHTYRCAFFAYNLAKMQGKTHLLEEIYVCALLHDLGKIVFSSIYPEVLEKIKTLQAEKNIPDQVIKSVMSGMEHQAIGVAVAEKWHLPAAIINTIKYQYEPEAAPKKYYELVSTVSFAEFMLQFFDGNISYYQIPPVLLKQHNIENEAQLRELCGKLNAKFHEPV
;
A
#
# COMPACT_ATOMS: atom_id res chain seq x y z
N MET A 1 10.07 14.64 -21.01
CA MET A 1 9.28 13.58 -20.34
C MET A 1 8.75 12.71 -21.46
N ASP A 2 9.50 11.69 -21.82
CA ASP A 2 9.11 10.78 -22.89
C ASP A 2 7.92 9.96 -22.39
N THR A 3 6.79 10.14 -23.07
CA THR A 3 5.60 9.32 -22.92
C THR A 3 5.96 7.89 -23.32
N VAL A 4 6.20 7.02 -22.34
CA VAL A 4 6.40 5.58 -22.56
C VAL A 4 5.19 5.07 -23.33
N ALA A 5 5.42 4.52 -24.52
CA ALA A 5 4.32 4.08 -25.38
C ALA A 5 3.65 2.87 -24.70
N THR A 6 2.36 2.99 -24.41
CA THR A 6 1.59 1.90 -23.79
C THR A 6 0.98 1.05 -24.89
N ILE A 7 1.27 -0.25 -24.88
CA ILE A 7 0.65 -1.21 -25.82
C ILE A 7 -0.78 -1.45 -25.32
N PRO A 8 -1.83 -1.13 -26.11
CA PRO A 8 -3.20 -1.26 -25.65
C PRO A 8 -3.59 -2.74 -25.48
N VAL A 9 -4.29 -3.04 -24.38
CA VAL A 9 -4.81 -4.38 -24.09
C VAL A 9 -6.26 -4.53 -24.58
N ASP A 10 -6.49 -5.50 -25.47
CA ASP A 10 -7.84 -5.87 -25.92
C ASP A 10 -8.51 -6.81 -24.91
N LYS A 11 -9.21 -6.22 -23.94
CA LYS A 11 -9.92 -6.96 -22.88
C LYS A 11 -11.02 -7.89 -23.43
N ASN A 12 -11.63 -7.55 -24.57
CA ASN A 12 -12.68 -8.38 -25.17
C ASN A 12 -12.09 -9.66 -25.76
N LYS A 13 -10.95 -9.55 -26.45
CA LYS A 13 -10.22 -10.71 -26.96
C LYS A 13 -9.72 -11.63 -25.83
N ILE A 14 -9.26 -11.06 -24.72
CA ILE A 14 -8.87 -11.84 -23.53
C ILE A 14 -10.07 -12.60 -22.95
N LYS A 15 -11.22 -11.93 -22.77
CA LYS A 15 -12.45 -12.58 -22.28
C LYS A 15 -12.89 -13.73 -23.20
N GLN A 16 -12.85 -13.53 -24.52
CA GLN A 16 -13.18 -14.58 -25.48
C GLN A 16 -12.20 -15.76 -25.41
N ALA A 17 -10.89 -15.48 -25.31
CA ALA A 17 -9.88 -16.52 -25.17
C ALA A 17 -10.09 -17.36 -23.90
N VAL A 18 -10.41 -16.71 -22.77
CA VAL A 18 -10.76 -17.37 -21.51
C VAL A 18 -12.00 -18.25 -21.67
N GLN A 19 -13.09 -17.74 -22.25
CA GLN A 19 -14.33 -18.50 -22.47
C GLN A 19 -14.13 -19.73 -23.36
N MET A 20 -13.21 -19.63 -24.33
CA MET A 20 -12.87 -20.72 -25.25
C MET A 20 -11.74 -21.62 -24.74
N ASN A 21 -11.19 -21.38 -23.54
CA ASN A 21 -10.00 -22.04 -22.99
C ASN A 21 -8.79 -22.01 -23.94
N ILE A 22 -8.63 -20.93 -24.69
CA ILE A 22 -7.50 -20.71 -25.60
C ILE A 22 -6.36 -20.07 -24.78
N PRO A 23 -5.13 -20.61 -24.84
CA PRO A 23 -3.99 -20.02 -24.13
C PRO A 23 -3.65 -18.65 -24.70
N ILE A 24 -3.45 -17.69 -23.79
CA ILE A 24 -2.93 -16.36 -24.12
C ILE A 24 -1.41 -16.43 -24.03
N SER A 25 -0.71 -16.11 -25.11
CA SER A 25 0.75 -16.15 -25.17
C SER A 25 1.36 -14.82 -25.58
N ILE A 26 2.36 -14.35 -24.85
CA ILE A 26 3.15 -13.16 -25.15
C ILE A 26 4.60 -13.61 -25.38
N ASN A 27 5.17 -13.27 -26.54
CA ASN A 27 6.55 -13.58 -26.89
C ASN A 27 7.38 -12.31 -26.96
N THR A 28 8.55 -12.31 -26.31
CA THR A 28 9.51 -11.21 -26.39
C THR A 28 10.94 -11.73 -26.43
N TYR A 29 11.84 -10.98 -27.07
CA TYR A 29 13.26 -11.32 -27.16
C TYR A 29 14.13 -10.48 -26.22
N THR A 30 13.63 -9.30 -25.82
CA THR A 30 14.41 -8.31 -25.06
C THR A 30 13.69 -7.80 -23.81
N LEU A 31 12.39 -8.08 -23.66
CA LEU A 31 11.55 -7.66 -22.53
C LEU A 31 11.75 -6.17 -22.16
N PRO A 32 11.44 -5.23 -23.09
CA PRO A 32 11.50 -3.81 -22.79
C PRO A 32 10.40 -3.41 -21.80
N LYS A 33 10.52 -2.22 -21.20
CA LYS A 33 9.60 -1.76 -20.15
C LYS A 33 8.13 -1.73 -20.57
N GLU A 34 7.88 -1.39 -21.83
CA GLU A 34 6.55 -1.39 -22.43
C GLU A 34 5.96 -2.81 -22.51
N THR A 35 6.78 -3.82 -22.81
CA THR A 35 6.35 -5.22 -22.81
C THR A 35 6.16 -5.77 -21.40
N GLU A 36 6.99 -5.37 -20.42
CA GLU A 36 6.76 -5.71 -19.01
C GLU A 36 5.38 -5.19 -18.57
N THR A 37 5.09 -3.91 -18.85
CA THR A 37 3.80 -3.28 -18.53
C THR A 37 2.64 -4.00 -19.24
N TYR A 38 2.81 -4.33 -20.52
CA TYR A 38 1.81 -5.08 -21.29
C TYR A 38 1.53 -6.47 -20.70
N ILE A 39 2.56 -7.21 -20.25
CA ILE A 39 2.38 -8.51 -19.59
C ILE A 39 1.56 -8.35 -18.31
N VAL A 40 1.83 -7.31 -17.51
CA VAL A 40 1.08 -7.00 -16.28
C VAL A 40 -0.38 -6.71 -16.61
N ASP A 41 -0.64 -5.84 -17.58
CA ASP A 41 -2.01 -5.45 -17.94
C ASP A 41 -2.81 -6.63 -18.52
N VAL A 42 -2.18 -7.50 -19.32
CA VAL A 42 -2.79 -8.74 -19.81
C VAL A 42 -3.07 -9.71 -18.66
N ALA A 43 -2.15 -9.87 -17.71
CA ALA A 43 -2.34 -10.73 -16.54
C ALA A 43 -3.51 -10.26 -15.67
N LYS A 44 -3.61 -8.96 -15.39
CA LYS A 44 -4.72 -8.36 -14.65
C LYS A 44 -6.05 -8.54 -15.40
N ALA A 45 -6.07 -8.28 -16.70
CA ALA A 45 -7.27 -8.49 -17.52
C ALA A 45 -7.70 -9.96 -17.59
N PHE A 46 -6.75 -10.90 -17.66
CA PHE A 46 -7.01 -12.33 -17.65
C PHE A 46 -7.59 -12.79 -16.31
N LEU A 47 -6.97 -12.41 -15.18
CA LEU A 47 -7.45 -12.74 -13.84
C LEU A 47 -8.83 -12.14 -13.55
N GLY A 48 -9.07 -10.88 -13.95
CA GLY A 48 -10.40 -10.26 -13.82
C GLY A 48 -11.47 -10.93 -14.70
N ALA A 49 -11.09 -11.49 -15.85
CA ALA A 49 -12.01 -12.23 -16.71
C ALA A 49 -12.46 -13.58 -16.12
N ILE A 50 -11.68 -14.13 -15.17
CA ILE A 50 -12.02 -15.36 -14.43
C ILE A 50 -12.39 -15.07 -12.96
N HIS A 51 -12.66 -13.81 -12.61
CA HIS A 51 -13.06 -13.37 -11.27
C HIS A 51 -12.03 -13.68 -10.16
N GLN A 52 -10.75 -13.60 -10.48
CA GLN A 52 -9.62 -13.85 -9.56
C GLN A 52 -8.83 -12.57 -9.27
N ASP A 53 -9.53 -11.47 -8.97
CA ASP A 53 -8.93 -10.16 -8.74
C ASP A 53 -8.04 -10.12 -7.47
N ALA A 54 -8.39 -10.90 -6.45
CA ALA A 54 -7.71 -10.92 -5.16
C ALA A 54 -6.23 -11.35 -5.22
N ILE A 55 -5.83 -12.10 -6.25
CA ILE A 55 -4.46 -12.60 -6.41
C ILE A 55 -3.63 -11.81 -7.43
N GLN A 56 -4.19 -10.75 -8.04
CA GLN A 56 -3.55 -10.05 -9.17
C GLN A 56 -2.14 -9.58 -8.86
N ASP A 57 -1.92 -8.87 -7.76
CA ASP A 57 -0.60 -8.30 -7.48
C ASP A 57 0.43 -9.36 -7.10
N TYR A 58 0.00 -10.47 -6.48
CA TYR A 58 0.86 -11.62 -6.18
C TYR A 58 1.35 -12.28 -7.47
N ILE A 59 0.43 -12.56 -8.40
CA ILE A 59 0.76 -13.17 -9.69
C ILE A 59 1.59 -12.22 -10.56
N VAL A 60 1.29 -10.93 -10.56
CA VAL A 60 2.08 -9.92 -11.26
C VAL A 60 3.52 -9.88 -10.76
N TYR A 61 3.73 -9.92 -9.45
CA TYR A 61 5.08 -10.02 -8.88
C TYR A 61 5.79 -11.28 -9.36
N CYS A 62 5.14 -12.44 -9.28
CA CYS A 62 5.70 -13.71 -9.72
C CYS A 62 6.10 -13.67 -11.20
N LEU A 63 5.22 -13.17 -12.06
CA LEU A 63 5.48 -13.04 -13.50
C LEU A 63 6.67 -12.10 -13.77
N ASN A 64 6.77 -10.97 -13.07
CA ASN A 64 7.89 -10.04 -13.21
C ASN A 64 9.23 -10.66 -12.80
N GLU A 65 9.25 -11.38 -11.67
CA GLU A 65 10.45 -12.06 -11.18
C GLU A 65 10.88 -13.18 -12.16
N LEU A 66 9.93 -14.02 -12.59
CA LEU A 66 10.22 -15.13 -13.51
C LEU A 66 10.67 -14.65 -14.89
N THR A 67 10.03 -13.61 -15.44
CA THR A 67 10.44 -13.02 -16.73
C THR A 67 11.79 -12.32 -16.64
N THR A 68 12.08 -11.64 -15.52
CA THR A 68 13.39 -11.04 -15.26
C THR A 68 14.49 -12.10 -15.14
N ASN A 69 14.21 -13.22 -14.48
CA ASN A 69 15.16 -14.33 -14.38
C ASN A 69 15.37 -15.04 -15.72
N ALA A 70 14.32 -15.21 -16.53
CA ALA A 70 14.44 -15.70 -17.90
C ALA A 70 15.31 -14.76 -18.77
N LYS A 71 15.14 -13.42 -18.64
CA LYS A 71 15.98 -12.42 -19.29
C LYS A 71 17.45 -12.56 -18.89
N LYS A 72 17.74 -12.66 -17.58
CA LYS A 72 19.10 -12.86 -17.07
C LYS A 72 19.71 -14.16 -17.60
N ALA A 73 18.95 -15.24 -17.60
CA ALA A 73 19.39 -16.52 -18.14
C ALA A 73 19.81 -16.37 -19.61
N ASN A 74 18.97 -15.74 -20.44
CA ASN A 74 19.29 -15.45 -21.84
C ASN A 74 20.55 -14.57 -21.98
N THR A 75 20.70 -13.53 -21.15
CA THR A 75 21.91 -12.68 -21.12
C THR A 75 23.17 -13.51 -20.85
N LYS A 76 23.14 -14.47 -19.92
CA LYS A 76 24.30 -15.34 -19.66
C LYS A 76 24.69 -16.15 -20.89
N ARG A 77 23.73 -16.69 -21.64
CA ARG A 77 24.04 -17.53 -22.81
C ARG A 77 24.79 -16.75 -23.89
N VAL A 78 24.40 -15.49 -24.11
CA VAL A 78 25.12 -14.63 -25.06
C VAL A 78 26.46 -14.15 -24.50
N TYR A 79 26.52 -13.79 -23.22
CA TYR A 79 27.74 -13.33 -22.55
C TYR A 79 28.84 -14.39 -22.55
N PHE A 80 28.52 -15.61 -22.09
CA PHE A 80 29.48 -16.71 -22.02
C PHE A 80 30.01 -17.09 -23.40
N LYS A 81 29.10 -17.16 -24.40
CA LYS A 81 29.47 -17.43 -25.78
C LYS A 81 30.42 -16.38 -26.34
N GLU A 82 30.19 -15.10 -26.05
CA GLU A 82 31.01 -13.99 -26.55
C GLU A 82 32.39 -13.94 -25.88
N LYS A 83 32.45 -14.25 -24.58
CA LYS A 83 33.71 -14.32 -23.82
C LYS A 83 34.50 -15.60 -24.07
N GLY A 84 33.93 -16.57 -24.79
CA GLY A 84 34.56 -17.87 -25.05
C GLY A 84 34.58 -18.79 -23.84
N PHE A 85 33.70 -18.56 -22.86
CA PHE A 85 33.54 -19.43 -21.69
C PHE A 85 32.54 -20.56 -22.00
N ASP A 86 32.82 -21.76 -21.51
CA ASP A 86 31.85 -22.86 -21.52
C ASP A 86 30.94 -22.74 -20.30
N ILE A 87 29.67 -22.40 -20.53
CA ILE A 87 28.69 -22.21 -19.45
C ILE A 87 28.32 -23.55 -18.76
N TYR A 88 28.64 -24.70 -19.37
CA TYR A 88 28.32 -26.02 -18.81
C TYR A 88 29.48 -26.62 -18.00
N ASP A 89 30.68 -26.04 -18.10
CA ASP A 89 31.82 -26.39 -17.26
C ASP A 89 31.79 -25.54 -15.98
N GLN A 90 31.91 -26.18 -14.81
CA GLN A 90 31.82 -25.49 -13.52
C GLN A 90 32.89 -24.41 -13.35
N LYS A 91 34.14 -24.72 -13.69
CA LYS A 91 35.26 -23.81 -13.49
C LYS A 91 35.14 -22.60 -14.41
N SER A 92 34.81 -22.84 -15.68
CA SER A 92 34.54 -21.79 -16.65
C SER A 92 33.29 -20.97 -16.31
N TYR A 93 32.27 -21.59 -15.69
CA TYR A 93 31.09 -20.90 -15.16
C TYR A 93 31.49 -19.90 -14.08
N ASP A 94 32.24 -20.36 -13.07
CA ASP A 94 32.65 -19.51 -11.94
C ASP A 94 33.53 -18.34 -12.40
N GLU A 95 34.47 -18.57 -13.33
CA GLU A 95 35.31 -17.51 -13.92
C GLU A 95 34.48 -16.49 -14.71
N GLY A 96 33.54 -16.96 -15.55
CA GLY A 96 32.68 -16.07 -16.34
C GLY A 96 31.71 -15.26 -15.46
N MET A 97 31.30 -15.79 -14.31
CA MET A 97 30.38 -15.11 -13.41
C MET A 97 31.00 -13.96 -12.61
N LEU A 98 32.34 -13.93 -12.44
CA LEU A 98 33.03 -12.88 -11.67
C LEU A 98 32.72 -11.47 -12.18
N ASN A 99 32.74 -11.27 -13.50
CA ASN A 99 32.56 -9.97 -14.14
C ASN A 99 31.20 -9.81 -14.84
N PHE A 100 30.41 -10.89 -14.94
CA PHE A 100 29.14 -10.91 -15.65
C PHE A 100 28.21 -9.76 -15.24
N LYS A 101 28.02 -9.55 -13.92
CA LYS A 101 27.07 -8.55 -13.41
C LYS A 101 27.47 -7.13 -13.82
N GLN A 102 28.73 -6.76 -13.67
CA GLN A 102 29.21 -5.42 -14.02
C GLN A 102 29.18 -5.22 -15.54
N GLU A 103 29.77 -6.13 -16.30
CA GLU A 103 29.93 -5.97 -17.75
C GLU A 103 28.59 -6.05 -18.51
N SER A 104 27.63 -6.84 -18.03
CA SER A 104 26.30 -6.91 -18.63
C SER A 104 25.43 -5.70 -18.31
N LEU A 105 25.59 -5.08 -17.12
CA LEU A 105 24.88 -3.85 -16.73
C LEU A 105 25.41 -2.62 -17.47
N ASP A 106 26.72 -2.54 -17.69
CA ASP A 106 27.34 -1.44 -18.44
C ASP A 106 26.94 -1.46 -19.93
N ASN A 107 26.51 -2.62 -20.45
CA ASN A 107 26.22 -2.84 -21.86
C ASN A 107 24.84 -3.49 -22.10
N ILE A 108 23.82 -3.15 -21.31
CA ILE A 108 22.49 -3.79 -21.35
C ILE A 108 21.91 -3.84 -22.77
N GLU A 109 21.87 -2.72 -23.48
CA GLU A 109 21.27 -2.66 -24.83
C GLU A 109 21.98 -3.59 -25.82
N TYR A 110 23.31 -3.66 -25.74
CA TYR A 110 24.10 -4.53 -26.60
C TYR A 110 23.74 -6.00 -26.39
N TYR A 111 23.74 -6.48 -25.14
CA TYR A 111 23.42 -7.88 -24.86
C TYR A 111 21.96 -8.23 -25.16
N LEU A 112 21.02 -7.29 -25.00
CA LEU A 112 19.63 -7.49 -25.44
C LEU A 112 19.54 -7.67 -26.96
N GLN A 113 20.30 -6.90 -27.75
CA GLN A 113 20.36 -7.12 -29.19
C GLN A 113 20.99 -8.47 -29.56
N GLN A 114 22.02 -8.91 -28.83
CA GLN A 114 22.62 -10.22 -29.04
C GLN A 114 21.65 -11.37 -28.72
N GLN A 115 20.82 -11.23 -27.68
CA GLN A 115 19.76 -12.21 -27.38
C GLN A 115 18.80 -12.36 -28.56
N LYS A 116 18.36 -11.23 -29.13
CA LYS A 116 17.49 -11.22 -30.31
C LYS A 116 18.15 -11.87 -31.53
N LYS A 117 19.43 -11.57 -31.79
CA LYS A 117 20.20 -12.19 -32.90
C LYS A 117 20.38 -13.69 -32.71
N ALA A 118 20.57 -14.15 -31.47
CA ALA A 118 20.68 -15.55 -31.12
C ALA A 118 19.33 -16.29 -31.10
N GLY A 119 18.21 -15.59 -31.34
CA GLY A 119 16.87 -16.17 -31.31
C GLY A 119 16.40 -16.59 -29.92
N LEU A 120 16.98 -16.02 -28.86
CA LEU A 120 16.59 -16.30 -27.47
C LEU A 120 15.32 -15.54 -27.13
N TYR A 121 14.30 -16.25 -26.66
CA TYR A 121 13.00 -15.67 -26.34
C TYR A 121 12.60 -15.92 -24.89
N ILE A 122 11.64 -15.11 -24.45
CA ILE A 122 10.84 -15.29 -23.25
C ILE A 122 9.39 -15.36 -23.73
N LYS A 123 8.70 -16.43 -23.37
CA LYS A 123 7.30 -16.67 -23.71
C LYS A 123 6.52 -16.79 -22.41
N VAL A 124 5.59 -15.86 -22.20
CA VAL A 124 4.63 -15.90 -21.08
C VAL A 124 3.33 -16.50 -21.59
N ILE A 125 2.81 -17.52 -20.91
CA ILE A 125 1.55 -18.18 -21.25
C ILE A 125 0.62 -18.09 -20.04
N MET A 126 -0.65 -17.77 -20.30
CA MET A 126 -1.73 -17.73 -19.31
C MET A 126 -2.88 -18.54 -19.87
N GLN A 127 -3.36 -19.53 -19.12
CA GLN A 127 -4.45 -20.39 -19.59
C GLN A 127 -5.26 -20.95 -18.43
N VAL A 128 -6.53 -21.23 -18.69
CA VAL A 128 -7.34 -22.10 -17.84
C VAL A 128 -7.36 -23.47 -18.50
N LYS A 129 -6.97 -24.51 -17.76
CA LYS A 129 -6.95 -25.89 -18.25
C LYS A 129 -7.31 -26.85 -17.12
N GLN A 130 -8.27 -27.73 -17.37
CA GLN A 130 -8.67 -28.79 -16.43
C GLN A 130 -8.96 -28.26 -15.01
N GLY A 131 -9.69 -27.14 -14.90
CA GLY A 131 -10.02 -26.55 -13.60
C GLY A 131 -8.86 -25.83 -12.90
N HIS A 132 -7.73 -25.62 -13.58
CA HIS A 132 -6.59 -24.90 -13.03
C HIS A 132 -6.26 -23.68 -13.89
N ILE A 133 -5.83 -22.61 -13.24
CA ILE A 133 -5.22 -21.42 -13.80
C ILE A 133 -3.71 -21.71 -13.87
N ILE A 134 -3.15 -21.57 -15.06
CA ILE A 134 -1.75 -21.90 -15.32
C ILE A 134 -1.05 -20.66 -15.88
N PHE A 135 0.01 -20.25 -15.22
CA PHE A 135 0.96 -19.27 -15.70
C PHE A 135 2.29 -19.95 -16.02
N GLU A 136 2.84 -19.73 -17.20
CA GLU A 136 4.16 -20.26 -17.56
C GLU A 136 5.06 -19.15 -18.08
N VAL A 137 6.31 -19.13 -17.62
CA VAL A 137 7.39 -18.36 -18.23
C VAL A 137 8.38 -19.34 -18.80
N ARG A 138 8.51 -19.31 -20.13
CA ARG A 138 9.38 -20.20 -20.89
C ARG A 138 10.52 -19.42 -21.53
N ASN A 139 11.72 -19.99 -21.54
CA ASN A 139 12.83 -19.52 -22.36
C ASN A 139 13.57 -20.70 -22.99
N ASN A 140 14.01 -20.52 -24.24
CA ASN A 140 14.66 -21.55 -25.05
C ASN A 140 16.16 -21.67 -24.76
N VAL A 141 16.50 -21.86 -23.50
CA VAL A 141 17.87 -22.13 -23.07
C VAL A 141 17.89 -23.37 -22.19
N GLN A 142 18.92 -24.18 -22.38
CA GLN A 142 19.22 -25.28 -21.48
C GLN A 142 19.57 -24.73 -20.10
N MET A 143 18.99 -25.32 -19.06
CA MET A 143 19.37 -25.00 -17.69
C MET A 143 20.72 -25.62 -17.34
N VAL A 144 21.61 -24.86 -16.72
CA VAL A 144 22.90 -25.34 -16.24
C VAL A 144 22.73 -25.99 -14.87
N ALA A 145 23.52 -27.01 -14.56
CA ALA A 145 23.44 -27.73 -13.28
C ALA A 145 23.62 -26.81 -12.04
N THR A 146 24.47 -25.79 -12.15
CA THR A 146 24.66 -24.75 -11.12
C THR A 146 23.41 -23.93 -10.89
N GLU A 147 22.76 -23.48 -11.97
CA GLU A 147 21.51 -22.72 -11.90
C GLU A 147 20.37 -23.57 -11.32
N PHE A 148 20.27 -24.83 -11.74
CA PHE A 148 19.28 -25.77 -11.21
C PHE A 148 19.49 -25.99 -9.72
N LYS A 149 20.72 -26.31 -9.28
CA LYS A 149 21.06 -26.50 -7.87
C LYS A 149 20.73 -25.26 -7.05
N ARG A 150 21.07 -24.07 -7.54
CA ARG A 150 20.79 -22.81 -6.85
C ARG A 150 19.30 -22.50 -6.72
N ILE A 151 18.50 -22.82 -7.75
CA ILE A 151 17.04 -22.70 -7.68
C ILE A 151 16.46 -23.72 -6.70
N PHE A 152 16.92 -24.97 -6.76
CA PHE A 152 16.48 -26.04 -5.88
C PHE A 152 16.80 -25.75 -4.41
N ASP A 153 18.04 -25.34 -4.10
CA ASP A 153 18.45 -24.97 -2.75
C ASP A 153 17.58 -23.83 -2.19
N ARG A 154 17.21 -22.84 -3.02
CA ARG A 154 16.28 -21.77 -2.63
C ARG A 154 14.86 -22.25 -2.40
N MET A 155 14.38 -23.17 -3.22
CA MET A 155 13.08 -23.78 -3.02
C MET A 155 13.04 -24.52 -1.69
N VAL A 156 14.07 -25.29 -1.36
CA VAL A 156 14.23 -25.99 -0.08
C VAL A 156 14.27 -25.00 1.09
N VAL A 157 15.11 -23.98 0.99
CA VAL A 157 15.28 -22.95 2.03
C VAL A 157 13.97 -22.17 2.27
N ALA A 158 13.20 -21.88 1.22
CA ALA A 158 11.90 -21.21 1.35
C ALA A 158 10.83 -22.05 2.08
N ARG A 159 11.00 -23.39 2.14
CA ARG A 159 10.06 -24.29 2.86
C ARG A 159 10.09 -24.04 4.35
N ASP A 160 11.30 -23.96 4.89
CA ASP A 160 11.58 -23.85 6.31
C ASP A 160 11.27 -22.46 6.87
N TYR A 161 11.03 -21.48 5.98
CA TYR A 161 10.63 -20.14 6.38
C TYR A 161 9.13 -20.04 6.66
N GLU A 162 8.81 -19.65 7.89
CA GLU A 162 7.45 -19.34 8.31
C GLU A 162 7.02 -17.95 7.82
N ASN A 163 7.97 -17.03 7.66
CA ASN A 163 7.70 -15.65 7.26
C ASN A 163 8.90 -15.03 6.51
N MET A 164 8.69 -13.83 5.96
CA MET A 164 9.73 -13.15 5.19
C MET A 164 10.94 -12.74 6.04
N ASP A 165 10.77 -12.54 7.35
CA ASP A 165 11.87 -12.10 8.23
C ASP A 165 12.98 -13.15 8.31
N GLN A 166 12.61 -14.44 8.38
CA GLN A 166 13.57 -15.55 8.35
C GLN A 166 14.34 -15.61 7.02
N ALA A 167 13.67 -15.33 5.90
CA ALA A 167 14.30 -15.28 4.58
C ALA A 167 15.34 -14.16 4.43
N PHE A 168 15.08 -13.00 5.03
CA PHE A 168 16.00 -11.88 5.01
C PHE A 168 17.21 -12.08 5.93
N MET A 169 17.09 -12.85 7.02
CA MET A 169 18.18 -13.09 7.98
C MET A 169 19.25 -14.08 7.50
N GLN A 170 18.89 -15.04 6.63
CA GLN A 170 19.78 -16.14 6.24
C GLN A 170 20.33 -16.06 4.80
N ALA A 171 19.87 -15.12 3.98
CA ALA A 171 20.34 -15.00 2.59
C ALA A 171 21.76 -14.41 2.51
N ILE A 172 22.74 -15.30 2.50
CA ILE A 172 24.16 -15.00 2.25
C ILE A 172 24.55 -15.71 0.95
N ASP A 173 24.51 -15.02 -0.20
CA ASP A 173 25.43 -15.25 -1.32
C ASP A 173 25.37 -14.13 -2.38
N ASP A 174 26.52 -13.55 -2.74
CA ASP A 174 26.64 -12.27 -3.45
C ASP A 174 26.95 -12.37 -4.96
N THR A 175 26.96 -13.58 -5.52
CA THR A 175 27.47 -13.80 -6.89
C THR A 175 26.50 -13.38 -8.01
N GLU A 176 25.18 -13.32 -7.79
CA GLU A 176 24.23 -12.84 -8.82
C GLU A 176 22.98 -12.18 -8.21
N GLY A 177 23.18 -11.09 -7.48
CA GLY A 177 22.14 -10.46 -6.66
C GLY A 177 21.78 -11.32 -5.44
N ALA A 178 21.09 -10.73 -4.46
CA ALA A 178 20.85 -11.34 -3.14
C ALA A 178 20.07 -12.67 -3.17
N GLY A 179 19.56 -13.10 -4.32
CA GLY A 179 18.89 -14.38 -4.47
C GLY A 179 17.50 -14.49 -3.86
N LEU A 180 17.04 -13.40 -3.25
CA LEU A 180 15.79 -13.31 -2.51
C LEU A 180 14.55 -13.31 -3.42
N GLY A 181 14.65 -12.89 -4.69
CA GLY A 181 13.46 -12.73 -5.55
C GLY A 181 12.62 -14.01 -5.68
N LEU A 182 13.28 -15.14 -5.92
CA LEU A 182 12.60 -16.44 -5.97
C LEU A 182 12.05 -16.87 -4.60
N ILE A 183 12.78 -16.61 -3.51
CA ILE A 183 12.33 -16.94 -2.15
C ILE A 183 11.10 -16.11 -1.78
N ILE A 184 11.13 -14.80 -2.05
CA ILE A 184 10.01 -13.87 -1.84
C ILE A 184 8.81 -14.31 -2.68
N MET A 185 9.03 -14.70 -3.94
CA MET A 185 7.98 -15.24 -4.80
C MET A 185 7.32 -16.47 -4.17
N LEU A 186 8.10 -17.45 -3.71
CA LEU A 186 7.59 -18.66 -3.05
C LEU A 186 6.85 -18.35 -1.76
N LEU A 187 7.36 -17.43 -0.95
CA LEU A 187 6.69 -16.97 0.27
C LEU A 187 5.39 -16.21 -0.04
N MET A 188 5.34 -15.45 -1.13
CA MET A 188 4.13 -14.78 -1.59
C MET A 188 3.05 -15.77 -2.03
N LEU A 189 3.43 -16.85 -2.72
CA LEU A 189 2.51 -17.95 -3.05
C LEU A 189 2.04 -18.67 -1.77
N LYS A 190 2.95 -18.99 -0.85
CA LYS A 190 2.62 -19.58 0.46
C LYS A 190 1.65 -18.70 1.26
N LYS A 191 1.86 -17.38 1.25
CA LYS A 191 1.04 -16.39 1.97
C LYS A 191 -0.41 -16.33 1.48
N ILE A 192 -0.66 -16.51 0.18
CA ILE A 192 -2.03 -16.56 -0.34
C ILE A 192 -2.70 -17.92 -0.12
N GLY A 193 -1.98 -18.89 0.47
CA GLY A 193 -2.47 -20.22 0.81
C GLY A 193 -2.12 -21.30 -0.21
N LEU A 194 -1.25 -21.01 -1.19
CA LEU A 194 -0.77 -22.01 -2.14
C LEU A 194 0.33 -22.87 -1.53
N GLN A 195 0.29 -24.17 -1.82
CA GLN A 195 1.28 -25.14 -1.39
C GLN A 195 2.47 -25.16 -2.36
N GLU A 196 3.53 -25.87 -2.00
CA GLU A 196 4.78 -25.91 -2.77
C GLU A 196 4.64 -26.46 -4.19
N ASP A 197 3.67 -27.34 -4.40
CA ASP A 197 3.33 -27.92 -5.70
C ASP A 197 2.68 -26.90 -6.65
N ALA A 198 2.30 -25.72 -6.16
CA ALA A 198 1.83 -24.62 -6.98
C ALA A 198 2.92 -24.04 -7.89
N PHE A 199 4.21 -24.22 -7.57
CA PHE A 199 5.32 -23.80 -8.42
C PHE A 199 6.16 -24.98 -8.89
N GLU A 200 6.35 -25.10 -10.20
CA GLU A 200 7.10 -26.17 -10.84
C GLU A 200 8.17 -25.60 -11.77
N LEU A 201 9.39 -26.11 -11.65
CA LEU A 201 10.47 -25.87 -12.60
C LEU A 201 10.67 -27.12 -13.48
N ILE A 202 10.54 -26.96 -14.79
CA ILE A 202 10.75 -28.01 -15.78
C ILE A 202 11.95 -27.61 -16.65
N ALA A 203 13.00 -28.42 -16.62
CA ALA A 203 14.20 -28.25 -17.44
C ALA A 203 14.28 -29.37 -18.48
N GLU A 204 14.10 -29.01 -19.75
CA GLU A 204 14.35 -29.87 -20.90
C GLU A 204 15.64 -29.43 -21.62
N LYS A 205 16.09 -30.22 -22.60
CA LYS A 205 17.37 -30.04 -23.29
C LYS A 205 17.59 -28.62 -23.83
N ASP A 206 16.54 -27.98 -24.35
CA ASP A 206 16.63 -26.64 -24.97
C ASP A 206 15.54 -25.68 -24.44
N LEU A 207 14.91 -26.03 -23.33
CA LEU A 207 13.74 -25.31 -22.83
C LEU A 207 13.71 -25.33 -21.31
N THR A 208 13.57 -24.15 -20.73
CA THR A 208 13.27 -23.96 -19.32
C THR A 208 11.84 -23.45 -19.19
N ILE A 209 11.03 -24.07 -18.34
CA ILE A 209 9.66 -23.67 -18.04
C ILE A 209 9.54 -23.47 -16.53
N ASN A 210 9.14 -22.27 -16.12
CA ASN A 210 8.69 -21.99 -14.77
C ASN A 210 7.17 -21.91 -14.81
N ARG A 211 6.48 -22.79 -14.08
CA ARG A 211 5.02 -22.91 -14.09
C ARG A 211 4.47 -22.58 -12.70
N ILE A 212 3.41 -21.78 -12.67
CA ILE A 212 2.57 -21.59 -11.49
C ILE A 212 1.18 -22.17 -11.82
N THR A 213 0.68 -23.04 -10.95
CA THR A 213 -0.62 -23.72 -11.09
C THR A 213 -1.49 -23.40 -9.89
N ILE A 214 -2.72 -22.93 -10.14
CA ILE A 214 -3.66 -22.47 -9.11
C ILE A 214 -5.03 -23.08 -9.41
N PRO A 215 -5.76 -23.68 -8.45
CA PRO A 215 -7.14 -24.11 -8.68
C PRO A 215 -8.02 -22.94 -9.14
N ILE A 216 -8.95 -23.15 -10.08
CA ILE A 216 -9.80 -22.06 -10.57
C ILE A 216 -10.79 -21.55 -9.52
N ASP A 217 -11.22 -22.45 -8.64
CA ASP A 217 -12.02 -22.22 -7.45
C ASP A 217 -11.17 -21.82 -6.24
N PHE A 218 -9.90 -21.48 -6.46
CA PHE A 218 -9.03 -20.95 -5.43
C PHE A 218 -9.61 -19.63 -4.92
N GLU A 219 -10.28 -19.71 -3.79
CA GLU A 219 -10.48 -18.55 -2.95
C GLU A 219 -9.13 -18.31 -2.28
N ALA A 220 -8.49 -17.18 -2.60
CA ALA A 220 -7.32 -16.73 -1.85
C ALA A 220 -7.72 -16.74 -0.36
N ASN A 221 -7.30 -17.77 0.36
CA ASN A 221 -7.92 -18.13 1.62
C ASN A 221 -7.68 -16.98 2.60
N ARG A 222 -8.74 -16.46 3.22
CA ARG A 222 -9.08 -16.69 4.65
C ARG A 222 -7.94 -16.54 5.69
N HIS A 223 -6.80 -15.95 5.34
CA HIS A 223 -5.66 -15.60 6.19
C HIS A 223 -5.70 -14.14 6.66
N LEU A 224 -6.78 -13.42 6.31
CA LEU A 224 -7.22 -12.32 7.15
C LEU A 224 -7.28 -12.77 8.61
N VAL A 225 -7.65 -14.01 8.96
CA VAL A 225 -7.72 -14.45 10.37
C VAL A 225 -6.36 -14.49 11.08
N GLU A 226 -5.25 -14.70 10.38
CA GLU A 226 -3.92 -14.82 11.00
C GLU A 226 -3.19 -13.47 11.06
N LEU A 227 -3.32 -12.65 10.00
CA LEU A 227 -2.94 -11.23 10.06
C LEU A 227 -3.84 -10.47 11.04
N THR A 228 -5.13 -10.79 11.08
CA THR A 228 -6.10 -10.26 12.07
C THR A 228 -5.77 -10.80 13.44
N LYS A 229 -5.34 -12.05 13.64
CA LYS A 229 -4.89 -12.51 14.97
C LYS A 229 -3.63 -11.78 15.43
N THR A 230 -2.66 -11.56 14.54
CA THR A 230 -1.47 -10.77 14.86
C THR A 230 -1.83 -9.31 15.13
N ILE A 231 -2.66 -8.70 14.29
CA ILE A 231 -3.21 -7.34 14.48
C ILE A 231 -4.07 -7.27 15.74
N VAL A 232 -4.87 -8.29 16.09
CA VAL A 232 -5.71 -8.38 17.29
C VAL A 232 -4.85 -8.54 18.54
N ASN A 233 -3.83 -9.39 18.51
CA ASN A 233 -2.86 -9.54 19.59
C ASN A 233 -2.07 -8.22 19.78
N TYR A 234 -1.69 -7.53 18.70
CA TYR A 234 -1.10 -6.19 18.78
C TYR A 234 -2.09 -5.13 19.25
N ILE A 235 -3.35 -5.20 18.81
CA ILE A 235 -4.43 -4.33 19.29
C ILE A 235 -4.60 -4.50 20.78
N GLU A 236 -4.49 -5.72 21.33
CA GLU A 236 -4.48 -5.96 22.78
C GLU A 236 -3.32 -5.22 23.47
N GLU A 237 -2.14 -5.17 22.86
CA GLU A 237 -0.94 -4.44 23.35
C GLU A 237 -0.99 -2.91 23.16
N ILE A 238 -1.88 -2.36 22.33
CA ILE A 238 -2.06 -0.90 22.20
C ILE A 238 -2.48 -0.33 23.56
N PRO A 239 -1.81 0.74 24.04
CA PRO A 239 -2.14 1.36 25.31
C PRO A 239 -3.63 1.75 25.33
N GLN A 240 -4.29 1.47 26.46
CA GLN A 240 -5.66 1.90 26.64
C GLN A 240 -5.77 3.42 26.50
N PHE A 241 -6.95 3.88 26.07
CA PHE A 241 -7.24 5.31 26.01
C PHE A 241 -6.98 5.93 27.40
N PRO A 242 -6.39 7.13 27.50
CA PRO A 242 -5.93 7.65 28.79
C PRO A 242 -7.10 7.73 29.76
N GLU A 243 -6.94 7.17 30.96
CA GLU A 243 -8.03 7.00 31.94
C GLU A 243 -8.74 8.33 32.25
N LYS A 244 -7.97 9.42 32.32
CA LYS A 244 -8.47 10.78 32.53
C LYS A 244 -9.41 11.25 31.40
N ILE A 245 -9.14 10.85 30.17
CA ILE A 245 -9.99 11.18 29.01
C ILE A 245 -11.26 10.34 29.03
N MET A 246 -11.18 9.07 29.41
CA MET A 246 -12.36 8.22 29.63
C MET A 246 -13.25 8.77 30.75
N GLN A 247 -12.67 9.30 31.83
CA GLN A 247 -13.41 9.96 32.91
C GLN A 247 -14.15 11.20 32.42
N ILE A 248 -13.50 12.04 31.59
CA ILE A 248 -14.18 13.23 31.02
C ILE A 248 -15.28 12.81 30.03
N GLN A 249 -15.08 11.74 29.24
CA GLN A 249 -16.15 11.19 28.39
C GLN A 249 -17.34 10.68 29.21
N HIS A 250 -17.10 10.05 30.36
CA HIS A 250 -18.18 9.64 31.26
C HIS A 250 -18.94 10.86 31.77
N LEU A 251 -18.23 11.92 32.19
CA LEU A 251 -18.83 13.18 32.62
C LEU A 251 -19.66 13.86 31.53
N ILE A 252 -19.21 13.83 30.26
CA ILE A 252 -19.97 14.41 29.13
C ILE A 252 -21.33 13.70 28.93
N ASN A 253 -21.39 12.40 29.24
CA ASN A 253 -22.60 11.59 29.11
C ASN A 253 -23.44 11.53 30.40
N ASP A 254 -22.96 12.10 31.50
CA ASP A 254 -23.68 12.16 32.77
C ASP A 254 -24.68 13.34 32.75
N PRO A 255 -26.00 13.10 32.84
CA PRO A 255 -27.01 14.15 32.85
C PRO A 255 -26.90 15.11 34.04
N ASN A 256 -26.13 14.76 35.09
CA ASN A 256 -25.89 15.60 36.27
C ASN A 256 -24.59 16.42 36.18
N ALA A 257 -23.73 16.17 35.19
CA ALA A 257 -22.47 16.88 35.05
C ALA A 257 -22.69 18.30 34.52
N THR A 258 -21.96 19.27 35.10
CA THR A 258 -21.98 20.65 34.63
C THR A 258 -20.77 20.95 33.76
N MET A 259 -20.88 21.96 32.89
CA MET A 259 -19.74 22.49 32.13
C MET A 259 -18.58 22.91 33.05
N GLY A 260 -18.87 23.40 34.26
CA GLY A 260 -17.85 23.74 35.25
C GLY A 260 -17.09 22.50 35.75
N THR A 261 -17.78 21.38 35.95
CA THR A 261 -17.19 20.10 36.33
C THR A 261 -16.23 19.60 35.24
N ILE A 262 -16.66 19.67 33.97
CA ILE A 262 -15.84 19.27 32.82
C ILE A 262 -14.62 20.18 32.68
N ALA A 263 -14.79 21.50 32.84
CA ALA A 263 -13.69 22.46 32.81
C ALA A 263 -12.66 22.20 33.92
N SER A 264 -13.09 21.84 35.12
CA SER A 264 -12.18 21.49 36.23
C SER A 264 -11.32 20.27 35.88
N PHE A 265 -11.93 19.20 35.38
CA PHE A 265 -11.21 17.98 35.01
C PHE A 265 -10.21 18.20 33.86
N ILE A 266 -10.55 19.05 32.90
CA ILE A 266 -9.63 19.44 31.81
C ILE A 266 -8.48 20.32 32.36
N SER A 267 -8.78 21.24 33.28
CA SER A 267 -7.80 22.15 33.89
C SER A 267 -6.71 21.41 34.67
N ASP A 268 -7.04 20.25 35.23
CA ASP A 268 -6.10 19.40 35.95
C ASP A 268 -5.06 18.75 35.02
N ASP A 269 -5.20 18.86 33.69
CA ASP A 269 -4.28 18.33 32.69
C ASP A 269 -3.75 19.44 31.78
N ILE A 270 -2.45 19.72 31.91
CA ILE A 270 -1.79 20.80 31.16
C ILE A 270 -1.85 20.56 29.65
N ALA A 271 -1.77 19.31 29.19
CA ALA A 271 -1.79 18.98 27.77
C ALA A 271 -3.21 19.15 27.18
N LEU A 272 -4.23 18.59 27.85
CA LEU A 272 -5.63 18.77 27.43
C LEU A 272 -6.06 20.23 27.47
N THR A 273 -5.61 20.98 28.48
CA THR A 273 -5.84 22.43 28.57
C THR A 273 -5.23 23.17 27.39
N THR A 274 -3.98 22.88 27.07
CA THR A 274 -3.26 23.53 25.97
C THR A 274 -3.93 23.23 24.62
N ASP A 275 -4.32 21.99 24.39
CA ASP A 275 -4.93 21.59 23.12
C ASP A 275 -6.40 22.05 23.00
N LEU A 276 -7.16 22.13 24.11
CA LEU A 276 -8.48 22.78 24.12
C LEU A 276 -8.37 24.25 23.70
N LEU A 277 -7.41 24.98 24.26
CA LEU A 277 -7.19 26.39 23.92
C LEU A 277 -6.76 26.54 22.45
N LYS A 278 -5.87 25.67 21.94
CA LYS A 278 -5.48 25.67 20.51
C LYS A 278 -6.66 25.35 19.60
N LEU A 279 -7.52 24.39 19.96
CA LEU A 279 -8.70 24.05 19.18
C LEU A 279 -9.64 25.24 19.09
N VAL A 280 -10.00 25.83 20.23
CA VAL A 280 -10.94 26.97 20.30
C VAL A 280 -10.36 28.24 19.68
N ASN A 281 -9.04 28.42 19.73
CA ASN A 281 -8.35 29.53 19.05
C ASN A 281 -7.99 29.23 17.59
N SER A 282 -8.37 28.07 17.05
CA SER A 282 -8.13 27.77 15.64
C SER A 282 -9.04 28.59 14.72
N VAL A 283 -8.62 28.74 13.47
CA VAL A 283 -9.38 29.44 12.41
C VAL A 283 -10.80 28.88 12.25
N ALA A 284 -11.04 27.62 12.64
CA ALA A 284 -12.36 26.99 12.58
C ALA A 284 -13.42 27.72 13.45
N PHE A 285 -13.02 28.31 14.58
CA PHE A 285 -13.89 29.05 15.49
C PHE A 285 -13.99 30.54 15.18
N GLY A 286 -13.11 31.09 14.34
CA GLY A 286 -13.20 32.45 13.79
C GLY A 286 -13.26 33.55 14.85
N LEU A 287 -12.48 33.42 15.92
CA LEU A 287 -12.49 34.37 17.04
C LEU A 287 -11.84 35.70 16.67
N THR A 288 -12.43 36.80 17.12
CA THR A 288 -11.85 38.15 16.98
C THR A 288 -10.82 38.48 18.08
N LYS A 289 -10.80 37.68 19.15
CA LYS A 289 -9.85 37.77 20.26
C LYS A 289 -9.57 36.37 20.81
N GLU A 290 -8.30 36.09 21.12
CA GLU A 290 -7.88 34.81 21.69
C GLU A 290 -8.62 34.49 23.00
N CYS A 291 -9.11 33.26 23.09
CA CYS A 291 -9.66 32.66 24.30
C CYS A 291 -8.51 32.24 25.24
N MET A 292 -8.52 32.79 26.46
CA MET A 292 -7.51 32.53 27.49
C MET A 292 -8.08 31.83 28.73
N SER A 293 -9.38 31.49 28.71
CA SER A 293 -10.11 30.91 29.84
C SER A 293 -10.62 29.52 29.49
N ILE A 294 -10.27 28.52 30.30
CA ILE A 294 -10.68 27.13 30.10
C ILE A 294 -12.20 26.98 30.17
N THR A 295 -12.84 27.68 31.12
CA THR A 295 -14.29 27.67 31.27
C THR A 295 -15.00 28.31 30.07
N GLU A 296 -14.41 29.34 29.46
CA GLU A 296 -14.93 29.92 28.21
C GLU A 296 -14.70 28.98 27.03
N ALA A 297 -13.51 28.37 26.93
CA ALA A 297 -13.19 27.40 25.89
C ALA A 297 -14.12 26.18 25.90
N VAL A 298 -14.44 25.64 27.08
CA VAL A 298 -15.43 24.56 27.29
C VAL A 298 -16.82 25.00 26.83
N LYS A 299 -17.25 26.22 27.15
CA LYS A 299 -18.55 26.74 26.71
C LYS A 299 -18.62 26.95 25.20
N MET A 300 -17.52 27.42 24.60
CA MET A 300 -17.42 27.70 23.17
C MET A 300 -17.33 26.43 22.33
N ALA A 301 -16.60 25.42 22.83
CA ALA A 301 -16.57 24.09 22.20
C ALA A 301 -17.88 23.31 22.40
N GLY A 302 -18.57 23.54 23.53
CA GLY A 302 -19.75 22.76 23.90
C GLY A 302 -19.44 21.29 24.19
N LEU A 303 -20.42 20.52 24.66
CA LEU A 303 -20.21 19.12 25.06
C LEU A 303 -19.69 18.27 23.89
N ARG A 304 -20.22 18.48 22.68
CA ARG A 304 -19.80 17.76 21.47
C ARG A 304 -18.39 18.14 21.06
N GLY A 305 -18.05 19.44 21.00
CA GLY A 305 -16.70 19.89 20.67
C GLY A 305 -15.64 19.45 21.69
N ILE A 306 -16.00 19.38 22.98
CA ILE A 306 -15.10 18.81 24.01
C ILE A 306 -14.92 17.31 23.78
N GLN A 307 -15.99 16.57 23.53
CA GLN A 307 -15.90 15.13 23.26
C GLN A 307 -14.99 14.84 22.06
N HIS A 308 -15.11 15.67 21.03
CA HIS A 308 -14.29 15.67 19.83
C HIS A 308 -12.82 16.00 20.08
N LEU A 309 -12.53 17.01 20.91
CA LEU A 309 -11.16 17.31 21.36
C LEU A 309 -10.56 16.13 22.14
N LEU A 310 -11.32 15.54 23.05
CA LEU A 310 -10.87 14.42 23.86
C LEU A 310 -10.46 13.23 22.99
N TYR A 311 -11.21 12.97 21.90
CA TYR A 311 -10.83 11.96 20.92
C TYR A 311 -9.51 12.30 20.21
N SER A 312 -9.30 13.56 19.81
CA SER A 312 -8.05 13.95 19.13
C SER A 312 -6.84 13.94 20.07
N VAL A 313 -6.97 14.52 21.26
CA VAL A 313 -5.89 14.62 22.25
C VAL A 313 -5.56 13.26 22.84
N GLY A 314 -6.56 12.43 23.14
CA GLY A 314 -6.31 11.09 23.64
C GLY A 314 -5.57 10.22 22.64
N THR A 315 -5.91 10.35 21.35
CA THR A 315 -5.17 9.68 20.27
C THR A 315 -3.72 10.17 20.22
N LEU A 316 -3.47 11.48 20.33
CA LEU A 316 -2.13 12.07 20.33
C LEU A 316 -1.27 11.63 21.53
N GLN A 317 -1.87 11.59 22.73
CA GLN A 317 -1.20 11.23 23.97
C GLN A 317 -0.80 9.75 24.02
N VAL A 318 -1.67 8.86 23.54
CA VAL A 318 -1.40 7.41 23.48
C VAL A 318 -0.27 7.09 22.51
N LEU A 319 -0.17 7.85 21.42
CA LEU A 319 0.67 7.51 20.27
C LEU A 319 2.06 8.18 20.27
N LYS A 320 2.46 8.84 21.38
CA LYS A 320 3.79 9.44 21.63
C LYS A 320 4.52 9.91 20.35
N VAL A 321 4.18 11.11 19.86
CA VAL A 321 4.79 11.69 18.66
C VAL A 321 6.28 12.00 18.90
N THR A 322 7.17 11.14 18.40
CA THR A 322 8.63 11.27 18.59
C THR A 322 9.40 11.47 17.27
N GLY A 323 8.82 11.16 16.11
CA GLY A 323 9.49 11.22 14.80
C GLY A 323 8.96 12.27 13.80
N ASN A 324 9.81 12.68 12.84
CA ASN A 324 9.45 13.61 11.75
C ASN A 324 8.34 13.07 10.84
N GLU A 325 8.25 11.76 10.68
CA GLU A 325 7.23 11.08 9.88
C GLU A 325 5.84 11.17 10.52
N GLN A 326 5.75 10.96 11.84
CA GLN A 326 4.51 11.16 12.59
C GLN A 326 4.06 12.62 12.54
N LYS A 327 4.98 13.59 12.66
CA LYS A 327 4.64 15.02 12.48
C LYS A 327 4.06 15.33 11.10
N ARG A 328 4.61 14.72 10.03
CA ARG A 328 4.07 14.85 8.67
C ARG A 328 2.68 14.24 8.55
N LEU A 329 2.47 13.05 9.13
CA LEU A 329 1.19 12.36 9.09
C LEU A 329 0.11 13.15 9.84
N TRP A 330 0.44 13.70 11.01
CA TRP A 330 -0.45 14.58 11.75
C TRP A 330 -0.74 15.88 10.99
N ASN A 331 0.28 16.51 10.39
CA ASN A 331 0.05 17.71 9.58
C ASN A 331 -0.89 17.41 8.39
N HIS A 332 -0.75 16.24 7.78
CA HIS A 332 -1.66 15.78 6.73
C HIS A 332 -3.11 15.63 7.23
N THR A 333 -3.35 14.98 8.38
CA THR A 333 -4.71 14.85 8.90
C THR A 333 -5.31 16.19 9.35
N TYR A 334 -4.50 17.13 9.86
CA TYR A 334 -4.94 18.51 10.13
C TYR A 334 -5.33 19.26 8.85
N ARG A 335 -4.54 19.13 7.77
CA ARG A 335 -4.88 19.70 6.46
C ARG A 335 -6.18 19.10 5.94
N CYS A 336 -6.38 17.79 6.08
CA CYS A 336 -7.59 17.10 5.64
C CYS A 336 -8.81 17.58 6.42
N ALA A 337 -8.71 17.69 7.74
CA ALA A 337 -9.75 18.26 8.60
C ALA A 337 -10.11 19.70 8.23
N PHE A 338 -9.11 20.53 7.93
CA PHE A 338 -9.32 21.90 7.46
C PHE A 338 -10.05 21.96 6.11
N PHE A 339 -9.63 21.12 5.15
CA PHE A 339 -10.26 21.04 3.83
C PHE A 339 -11.71 20.58 3.95
N ALA A 340 -11.96 19.47 4.67
CA ALA A 340 -13.28 18.90 4.86
C ALA A 340 -14.24 19.88 5.56
N TYR A 341 -13.77 20.57 6.60
CA TYR A 341 -14.55 21.58 7.32
C TYR A 341 -14.95 22.76 6.42
N ASN A 342 -14.00 23.35 5.70
CA ASN A 342 -14.29 24.50 4.84
C ASN A 342 -15.16 24.11 3.64
N LEU A 343 -14.95 22.92 3.10
CA LEU A 343 -15.80 22.35 2.04
C LEU A 343 -17.24 22.18 2.52
N ALA A 344 -17.44 21.58 3.70
CA ALA A 344 -18.75 21.43 4.32
C ALA A 344 -19.42 22.80 4.58
N LYS A 345 -18.65 23.79 5.06
CA LYS A 345 -19.11 25.15 5.30
C LYS A 345 -19.56 25.84 4.01
N MET A 346 -18.78 25.73 2.94
CA MET A 346 -19.13 26.27 1.61
C MET A 346 -20.40 25.63 1.03
N GLN A 347 -20.67 24.38 1.38
CA GLN A 347 -21.87 23.65 0.96
C GLN A 347 -23.10 23.86 1.86
N GLY A 348 -22.98 24.69 2.91
CA GLY A 348 -24.08 24.93 3.86
C GLY A 348 -24.37 23.76 4.79
N LYS A 349 -23.44 22.79 4.93
CA LYS A 349 -23.56 21.62 5.83
C LYS A 349 -23.23 21.99 7.28
N THR A 350 -23.78 23.10 7.77
CA THR A 350 -23.44 23.69 9.08
C THR A 350 -23.69 22.74 10.25
N HIS A 351 -24.68 21.86 10.13
CA HIS A 351 -25.05 20.88 11.14
C HIS A 351 -24.05 19.71 11.32
N LEU A 352 -23.13 19.49 10.37
CA LEU A 352 -22.14 18.39 10.40
C LEU A 352 -20.70 18.87 10.59
N LEU A 353 -20.46 20.18 10.70
CA LEU A 353 -19.11 20.75 10.65
C LEU A 353 -18.16 20.15 11.70
N GLU A 354 -18.63 20.03 12.94
CA GLU A 354 -17.83 19.47 14.04
C GLU A 354 -17.53 17.98 13.81
N GLU A 355 -18.52 17.20 13.38
CA GLU A 355 -18.36 15.76 13.12
C GLU A 355 -17.41 15.51 11.94
N ILE A 356 -17.54 16.29 10.86
CA ILE A 356 -16.67 16.21 9.68
C ILE A 356 -15.22 16.53 10.03
N TYR A 357 -14.97 17.57 10.82
CA TYR A 357 -13.62 17.94 11.23
C TYR A 357 -12.92 16.80 11.97
N VAL A 358 -13.62 16.16 12.91
CA VAL A 358 -13.05 15.10 13.74
C VAL A 358 -12.87 13.81 12.96
N CYS A 359 -13.85 13.44 12.15
CA CYS A 359 -13.76 12.27 11.31
C CYS A 359 -12.62 12.41 10.29
N ALA A 360 -12.40 13.60 9.73
CA ALA A 360 -11.26 13.89 8.88
C ALA A 360 -9.92 13.92 9.64
N LEU A 361 -9.91 14.38 10.90
CA LEU A 361 -8.68 14.36 11.70
C LEU A 361 -8.23 12.92 12.04
N LEU A 362 -9.19 12.01 12.20
CA LEU A 362 -8.97 10.62 12.60
C LEU A 362 -9.07 9.62 11.44
N HIS A 363 -9.29 10.07 10.20
CA HIS A 363 -9.52 9.17 9.05
C HIS A 363 -8.34 8.21 8.80
N ASP A 364 -7.14 8.67 9.12
CA ASP A 364 -5.87 7.96 8.97
C ASP A 364 -5.36 7.35 10.28
N LEU A 365 -6.26 7.14 11.27
CA LEU A 365 -5.92 6.58 12.58
C LEU A 365 -5.05 5.32 12.49
N GLY A 366 -5.34 4.43 11.54
CA GLY A 366 -4.55 3.23 11.33
C GLY A 366 -3.09 3.50 10.93
N LYS A 367 -2.85 4.47 10.04
CA LYS A 367 -1.49 4.90 9.68
C LYS A 367 -0.77 5.53 10.87
N ILE A 368 -1.49 6.30 11.68
CA ILE A 368 -0.93 6.98 12.86
C ILE A 368 -0.53 5.94 13.91
N VAL A 369 -1.45 5.05 14.28
CA VAL A 369 -1.21 3.92 15.18
C VAL A 369 -0.05 3.08 14.70
N PHE A 370 -0.06 2.72 13.41
CA PHE A 370 1.01 1.97 12.78
C PHE A 370 2.34 2.70 12.98
N SER A 371 2.44 3.97 12.57
CA SER A 371 3.67 4.77 12.68
C SER A 371 4.19 4.97 14.11
N SER A 372 3.33 4.86 15.11
CA SER A 372 3.66 5.07 16.53
C SER A 372 4.11 3.82 17.26
N ILE A 373 3.63 2.65 16.83
CA ILE A 373 4.07 1.34 17.35
C ILE A 373 5.32 0.86 16.57
N TYR A 374 5.50 1.33 15.33
CA TYR A 374 6.58 0.92 14.44
C TYR A 374 7.99 1.51 14.63
N PRO A 375 8.36 2.48 15.49
CA PRO A 375 9.72 3.06 15.46
C PRO A 375 10.86 2.02 15.50
N GLU A 376 10.72 0.90 16.22
CA GLU A 376 11.69 -0.21 16.21
C GLU A 376 11.69 -1.03 14.91
N VAL A 377 10.53 -1.17 14.26
CA VAL A 377 10.40 -1.89 12.97
C VAL A 377 10.83 -1.00 11.80
N LEU A 378 10.53 0.30 11.86
CA LEU A 378 11.00 1.33 10.92
C LEU A 378 12.51 1.56 11.04
N GLU A 379 13.10 1.51 12.25
CA GLU A 379 14.55 1.49 12.45
C GLU A 379 15.17 0.26 11.80
N LYS A 380 14.62 -0.93 12.01
CA LYS A 380 15.11 -2.16 11.35
C LYS A 380 14.97 -2.06 9.83
N ILE A 381 13.84 -1.57 9.31
CA ILE A 381 13.61 -1.37 7.88
C ILE A 381 14.53 -0.30 7.29
N LYS A 382 14.79 0.81 7.99
CA LYS A 382 15.69 1.91 7.54
C LYS A 382 17.15 1.49 7.60
N THR A 383 17.55 0.73 8.62
CA THR A 383 18.89 0.12 8.72
C THR A 383 19.10 -0.87 7.57
N LEU A 384 18.13 -1.76 7.32
CA LEU A 384 18.12 -2.66 6.15
C LEU A 384 18.11 -1.90 4.82
N GLN A 385 17.37 -0.81 4.72
CA GLN A 385 17.30 0.02 3.52
C GLN A 385 18.65 0.67 3.21
N ALA A 386 19.29 1.25 4.22
CA ALA A 386 20.60 1.87 4.11
C ALA A 386 21.71 0.83 3.82
N GLU A 387 21.62 -0.36 4.41
CA GLU A 387 22.57 -1.46 4.20
C GLU A 387 22.40 -2.14 2.83
N LYS A 388 21.20 -2.12 2.24
CA LYS A 388 20.86 -2.90 1.03
C LYS A 388 20.43 -2.07 -0.18
N ASN A 389 20.49 -0.75 -0.10
CA ASN A 389 20.08 0.19 -1.16
C ASN A 389 18.67 -0.11 -1.72
N ILE A 390 17.74 -0.48 -0.86
CA ILE A 390 16.35 -0.76 -1.26
C ILE A 390 15.69 0.58 -1.64
N PRO A 391 15.08 0.71 -2.83
CA PRO A 391 14.41 1.94 -3.20
C PRO A 391 13.28 2.28 -2.23
N ASP A 392 13.24 3.55 -1.80
CA ASP A 392 12.20 4.16 -0.96
C ASP A 392 10.77 3.76 -1.38
N GLN A 393 10.53 3.67 -2.70
CA GLN A 393 9.24 3.31 -3.26
C GLN A 393 8.79 1.89 -2.92
N VAL A 394 9.71 0.93 -2.80
CA VAL A 394 9.36 -0.47 -2.47
C VAL A 394 8.92 -0.59 -1.03
N ILE A 395 9.64 0.06 -0.10
CA ILE A 395 9.24 0.15 1.30
C ILE A 395 7.91 0.91 1.43
N LYS A 396 7.74 2.02 0.71
CA LYS A 396 6.48 2.78 0.68
C LYS A 396 5.32 1.96 0.11
N SER A 397 5.54 1.11 -0.89
CA SER A 397 4.51 0.21 -1.44
C SER A 397 4.14 -0.92 -0.47
N VAL A 398 5.12 -1.47 0.25
CA VAL A 398 4.88 -2.47 1.31
C VAL A 398 4.14 -1.84 2.49
N MET A 399 4.53 -0.63 2.90
CA MET A 399 3.85 0.13 3.94
C MET A 399 2.47 0.58 3.47
N SER A 400 2.27 1.02 2.22
CA SER A 400 0.96 1.47 1.71
C SER A 400 -0.02 0.31 1.48
N GLY A 401 0.49 -0.91 1.30
CA GLY A 401 -0.30 -2.13 1.07
C GLY A 401 -0.70 -2.87 2.35
N MET A 402 -0.32 -2.39 3.53
CA MET A 402 -0.90 -2.89 4.79
C MET A 402 -2.29 -2.28 4.95
N GLU A 403 -3.27 -3.08 5.36
CA GLU A 403 -4.66 -2.67 5.56
C GLU A 403 -4.82 -1.70 6.75
N HIS A 404 -4.23 -0.50 6.65
CA HIS A 404 -4.31 0.54 7.67
C HIS A 404 -5.76 0.92 8.00
N GLN A 405 -6.68 0.76 7.05
CA GLN A 405 -8.09 0.92 7.29
C GLN A 405 -8.63 -0.09 8.31
N ALA A 406 -8.29 -1.37 8.15
CA ALA A 406 -8.71 -2.43 9.06
C ALA A 406 -8.12 -2.21 10.46
N ILE A 407 -6.85 -1.82 10.55
CA ILE A 407 -6.19 -1.45 11.81
C ILE A 407 -6.92 -0.25 12.45
N GLY A 408 -7.17 0.81 11.68
CA GLY A 408 -7.85 2.01 12.18
C GLY A 408 -9.27 1.74 12.67
N VAL A 409 -10.03 0.90 11.97
CA VAL A 409 -11.37 0.46 12.39
C VAL A 409 -11.30 -0.31 13.70
N ALA A 410 -10.42 -1.29 13.78
CA ALA A 410 -10.33 -2.15 14.96
C ALA A 410 -9.84 -1.38 16.20
N VAL A 411 -8.94 -0.41 16.04
CA VAL A 411 -8.57 0.52 17.13
C VAL A 411 -9.73 1.42 17.52
N ALA A 412 -10.43 2.01 16.56
CA ALA A 412 -11.58 2.86 16.83
C ALA A 412 -12.69 2.10 17.57
N GLU A 413 -12.93 0.83 17.24
CA GLU A 413 -13.85 -0.06 17.94
C GLU A 413 -13.37 -0.39 19.36
N LYS A 414 -12.08 -0.72 19.55
CA LYS A 414 -11.49 -0.97 20.88
C LYS A 414 -11.62 0.26 21.79
N TRP A 415 -11.44 1.46 21.25
CA TRP A 415 -11.58 2.71 21.98
C TRP A 415 -13.02 3.21 22.11
N HIS A 416 -14.01 2.42 21.65
CA HIS A 416 -15.43 2.77 21.67
C HIS A 416 -15.73 4.13 21.01
N LEU A 417 -15.02 4.47 19.93
CA LEU A 417 -15.22 5.71 19.21
C LEU A 417 -16.61 5.74 18.52
N PRO A 418 -17.19 6.93 18.32
CA PRO A 418 -18.47 7.07 17.64
C PRO A 418 -18.50 6.39 16.26
N ALA A 419 -19.66 5.81 15.92
CA ALA A 419 -19.87 5.14 14.63
C ALA A 419 -19.56 6.03 13.41
N ALA A 420 -19.70 7.36 13.52
CA ALA A 420 -19.31 8.29 12.46
C ALA A 420 -17.80 8.17 12.11
N ILE A 421 -16.94 8.06 13.12
CA ILE A 421 -15.49 7.93 12.96
C ILE A 421 -15.15 6.56 12.36
N ILE A 422 -15.72 5.49 12.92
CA ILE A 422 -15.52 4.12 12.42
C ILE A 422 -15.92 4.00 10.95
N ASN A 423 -17.10 4.49 10.57
CA ASN A 423 -17.58 4.45 9.19
C ASN A 423 -16.74 5.32 8.26
N THR A 424 -16.20 6.44 8.74
CA THR A 424 -15.28 7.28 7.95
C THR A 424 -13.99 6.52 7.63
N ILE A 425 -13.35 5.91 8.63
CA ILE A 425 -12.10 5.15 8.43
C ILE A 425 -12.36 3.97 7.47
N LYS A 426 -13.48 3.27 7.66
CA LYS A 426 -13.84 2.07 6.89
C LYS A 426 -14.15 2.37 5.42
N TYR A 427 -14.91 3.43 5.14
CA TYR A 427 -15.47 3.69 3.80
C TYR A 427 -14.81 4.87 3.07
N GLN A 428 -13.69 5.39 3.57
CA GLN A 428 -13.02 6.57 2.97
C GLN A 428 -12.65 6.43 1.48
N TYR A 429 -12.38 5.22 0.98
CA TYR A 429 -12.06 4.98 -0.45
C TYR A 429 -13.26 4.49 -1.27
N GLU A 430 -14.33 4.06 -0.60
CA GLU A 430 -15.58 3.57 -1.21
C GLU A 430 -16.79 4.20 -0.50
N PRO A 431 -16.95 5.53 -0.56
CA PRO A 431 -17.98 6.23 0.21
C PRO A 431 -19.40 5.76 -0.14
N GLU A 432 -19.66 5.28 -1.36
CA GLU A 432 -20.94 4.70 -1.78
C GLU A 432 -21.37 3.45 -1.00
N ALA A 433 -20.42 2.74 -0.39
CA ALA A 433 -20.70 1.59 0.46
C ALA A 433 -21.04 1.99 1.92
N ALA A 434 -20.88 3.27 2.28
CA ALA A 434 -21.21 3.76 3.61
C ALA A 434 -22.73 3.73 3.87
N PRO A 435 -23.17 3.47 5.12
CA PRO A 435 -24.58 3.57 5.48
C PRO A 435 -25.14 4.96 5.16
N LYS A 436 -26.38 5.03 4.64
CA LYS A 436 -27.03 6.29 4.21
C LYS A 436 -26.93 7.43 5.23
N LYS A 437 -27.00 7.10 6.52
CA LYS A 437 -26.88 8.08 7.64
C LYS A 437 -25.52 8.79 7.66
N TYR A 438 -24.44 8.11 7.29
CA TYR A 438 -23.08 8.62 7.34
C TYR A 438 -22.55 9.05 5.97
N TYR A 439 -23.25 8.71 4.89
CA TYR A 439 -22.81 8.94 3.52
C TYR A 439 -22.34 10.38 3.27
N GLU A 440 -23.12 11.38 3.69
CA GLU A 440 -22.78 12.80 3.47
C GLU A 440 -21.50 13.22 4.21
N LEU A 441 -21.29 12.69 5.42
CA LEU A 441 -20.08 12.93 6.20
C LEU A 441 -18.88 12.24 5.56
N VAL A 442 -19.00 10.93 5.29
CA VAL A 442 -17.92 10.11 4.71
C VAL A 442 -17.51 10.67 3.35
N SER A 443 -18.45 10.97 2.45
CA SER A 443 -18.13 11.49 1.12
C SER A 443 -17.44 12.85 1.17
N THR A 444 -17.79 13.71 2.14
CA THR A 444 -17.13 15.01 2.33
C THR A 444 -15.68 14.84 2.80
N VAL A 445 -15.43 13.91 3.74
CA VAL A 445 -14.07 13.61 4.23
C VAL A 445 -13.25 12.95 3.12
N SER A 446 -13.80 11.94 2.43
CA SER A 446 -13.16 11.29 1.28
C SER A 446 -12.78 12.29 0.20
N PHE A 447 -13.67 13.22 -0.14
CA PHE A 447 -13.38 14.21 -1.17
C PHE A 447 -12.27 15.18 -0.75
N ALA A 448 -12.25 15.61 0.51
CA ALA A 448 -11.16 16.43 1.05
C ALA A 448 -9.81 15.71 0.97
N GLU A 449 -9.78 14.40 1.20
CA GLU A 449 -8.57 13.59 1.05
C GLU A 449 -8.13 13.49 -0.42
N PHE A 450 -9.05 13.19 -1.35
CA PHE A 450 -8.75 13.21 -2.79
C PHE A 450 -8.26 14.58 -3.27
N MET A 451 -8.84 15.68 -2.75
CA MET A 451 -8.40 17.04 -3.04
C MET A 451 -6.95 17.29 -2.62
N LEU A 452 -6.55 16.81 -1.45
CA LEU A 452 -5.17 16.93 -0.95
C LEU A 452 -4.20 16.08 -1.74
N GLN A 453 -4.56 14.82 -2.02
CA GLN A 453 -3.73 13.93 -2.84
C GLN A 453 -3.52 14.50 -4.25
N PHE A 454 -4.54 15.12 -4.84
CA PHE A 454 -4.45 15.82 -6.12
C PHE A 454 -3.55 17.06 -6.02
N PHE A 455 -3.73 17.87 -4.98
CA PHE A 455 -2.96 19.11 -4.79
C PHE A 455 -1.48 18.84 -4.55
N ASP A 456 -1.16 17.79 -3.79
CA ASP A 456 0.21 17.36 -3.51
C ASP A 456 0.85 16.59 -4.69
N GLY A 457 0.10 16.34 -5.77
CA GLY A 457 0.60 15.72 -7.00
C GLY A 457 0.68 14.19 -6.97
N ASN A 458 0.06 13.55 -5.98
CA ASN A 458 0.07 12.09 -5.82
C ASN A 458 -0.93 11.39 -6.76
N ILE A 459 -2.01 12.09 -7.14
CA ILE A 459 -3.01 11.60 -8.09
C ILE A 459 -3.36 12.66 -9.14
N SER A 460 -3.83 12.21 -10.29
CA SER A 460 -4.42 13.06 -11.33
C SER A 460 -5.92 13.30 -11.08
N TYR A 461 -6.47 14.36 -11.68
CA TYR A 461 -7.89 14.69 -11.61
C TYR A 461 -8.80 13.51 -11.99
N TYR A 462 -8.41 12.72 -12.99
CA TYR A 462 -9.19 11.59 -13.52
C TYR A 462 -9.23 10.37 -12.59
N GLN A 463 -8.41 10.35 -11.53
CA GLN A 463 -8.42 9.29 -10.51
C GLN A 463 -9.41 9.59 -9.38
N ILE A 464 -9.99 10.79 -9.33
CA ILE A 464 -11.00 11.15 -8.33
C ILE A 464 -12.36 10.56 -8.76
N PRO A 465 -13.07 9.84 -7.87
CA PRO A 465 -14.38 9.29 -8.19
C PRO A 465 -15.33 10.36 -8.78
N PRO A 466 -15.91 10.14 -9.98
CA PRO A 466 -16.77 11.12 -10.63
C PRO A 466 -18.00 11.53 -9.80
N VAL A 467 -18.48 10.63 -8.94
CA VAL A 467 -19.58 10.90 -8.01
C VAL A 467 -19.23 12.02 -7.02
N LEU A 468 -17.99 12.05 -6.52
CA LEU A 468 -17.52 13.06 -5.58
C LEU A 468 -17.34 14.40 -6.29
N LEU A 469 -16.74 14.41 -7.48
CA LEU A 469 -16.62 15.62 -8.31
C LEU A 469 -18.00 16.26 -8.57
N LYS A 470 -18.99 15.44 -8.93
CA LYS A 470 -20.36 15.90 -9.17
C LYS A 470 -21.04 16.43 -7.90
N GLN A 471 -20.87 15.75 -6.76
CA GLN A 471 -21.44 16.21 -5.47
C GLN A 471 -20.88 17.55 -5.00
N HIS A 472 -19.64 17.84 -5.36
CA HIS A 472 -18.95 19.06 -4.97
C HIS A 472 -18.94 20.13 -6.09
N ASN A 473 -19.73 19.94 -7.15
CA ASN A 473 -19.86 20.86 -8.29
C ASN A 473 -18.50 21.20 -8.96
N ILE A 474 -17.63 20.20 -9.10
CA ILE A 474 -16.35 20.34 -9.79
C ILE A 474 -16.46 19.74 -11.19
N GLU A 475 -16.42 20.58 -12.20
CA GLU A 475 -16.61 20.20 -13.61
C GLU A 475 -15.30 19.94 -14.35
N ASN A 476 -14.18 20.50 -13.87
CA ASN A 476 -12.89 20.38 -14.52
C ASN A 476 -11.71 20.53 -13.54
N GLU A 477 -10.51 20.16 -14.00
CA GLU A 477 -9.28 20.21 -13.22
C GLU A 477 -8.93 21.62 -12.74
N ALA A 478 -9.19 22.65 -13.56
CA ALA A 478 -8.85 24.03 -13.21
C ALA A 478 -9.65 24.52 -12.00
N GLN A 479 -10.95 24.21 -11.95
CA GLN A 479 -11.80 24.49 -10.79
C GLN A 479 -11.32 23.79 -9.52
N LEU A 480 -10.94 22.51 -9.64
CA LEU A 480 -10.41 21.74 -8.50
C LEU A 480 -9.11 22.37 -7.97
N ARG A 481 -8.18 22.70 -8.88
CA ARG A 481 -6.88 23.27 -8.55
C ARG A 481 -7.02 24.65 -7.90
N GLU A 482 -7.94 25.47 -8.38
CA GLU A 482 -8.27 26.77 -7.77
C GLU A 482 -8.81 26.60 -6.35
N LEU A 483 -9.76 25.67 -6.16
CA LEU A 483 -10.34 25.40 -4.84
C LEU A 483 -9.29 24.89 -3.85
N CYS A 484 -8.47 23.90 -4.24
CA CYS A 484 -7.38 23.41 -3.40
C CYS A 484 -6.37 24.51 -3.07
N GLY A 485 -6.02 25.36 -4.04
CA GLY A 485 -5.13 26.50 -3.84
C GLY A 485 -5.67 27.50 -2.81
N LYS A 486 -6.96 27.86 -2.89
CA LYS A 486 -7.62 28.75 -1.92
C LYS A 486 -7.62 28.16 -0.51
N LEU A 487 -7.95 26.88 -0.37
CA LEU A 487 -7.97 26.22 0.94
C LEU A 487 -6.56 26.06 1.52
N ASN A 488 -5.58 25.70 0.68
CA ASN A 488 -4.19 25.57 1.13
C ASN A 488 -3.59 26.92 1.55
N ALA A 489 -3.90 28.02 0.84
CA ALA A 489 -3.47 29.35 1.23
C ALA A 489 -4.03 29.73 2.61
N LYS A 490 -5.35 29.57 2.82
CA LYS A 490 -5.99 29.84 4.12
C LYS A 490 -5.46 28.99 5.27
N PHE A 491 -5.02 27.76 5.00
CA PHE A 491 -4.42 26.91 6.04
C PHE A 491 -3.08 27.46 6.56
N HIS A 492 -2.36 28.24 5.74
CA HIS A 492 -1.05 28.80 6.09
C HIS A 492 -1.11 30.30 6.47
N GLU A 493 -2.30 30.91 6.48
CA GLU A 493 -2.46 32.28 6.99
C GLU A 493 -2.17 32.30 8.51
N PRO A 494 -1.29 33.19 9.00
CA PRO A 494 -1.11 33.37 10.43
C PRO A 494 -2.43 33.86 11.05
N VAL A 495 -2.83 33.21 12.15
CA VAL A 495 -4.01 33.58 12.95
C VAL A 495 -3.82 34.94 13.60
#